data_AF-A0A965L2K0-F1
#
_entry.id   AF-A0A965L2K0-F1
#
_cell.length_a   1.000
_cell.length_b   1.000
_cell.length_c   1.000
_cell.angle_alpha   90.00
_cell.angle_beta   90.00
_cell.angle_gamma   90.00
#
_symmetry.space_group_name_H-M   'P 1'
#
loop_
_entity.id
_entity.type
_entity.pdbx_description
1 polymer ?
#
loop_
_entity_poly.entity_id
_entity_poly.type
_entity_poly.pdbx_seq_one_letter_code
_entity_poly.pdbx_strand_id
1 'polypeptide(L)' 'STINLDLLLRERGFELYWEMHRRTDLIRFNKYESGWTEMSSKDKNKRIFPIPQTAIDGASNLPGYLKQNPGY' A
#
# COMPACT_ATOMS: atom_id res chain seq x y z
N SER A 1 -22.96 -2.43 -22.64
CA SER A 1 -21.92 -2.84 -21.69
C SER A 1 -22.06 -2.05 -20.40
N THR A 2 -21.98 -2.69 -19.24
CA THR A 2 -22.14 -2.05 -17.92
C THR A 2 -20.79 -1.99 -17.19
N ILE A 3 -20.49 -0.86 -16.55
CA ILE A 3 -19.26 -0.67 -15.77
C ILE A 3 -19.34 -1.45 -14.45
N ASN A 4 -18.24 -2.08 -14.05
CA ASN A 4 -18.07 -2.70 -12.73
C ASN A 4 -16.66 -2.43 -12.16
N LEU A 5 -16.43 -2.78 -10.89
CA LEU A 5 -15.16 -2.50 -10.19
C LEU A 5 -13.95 -3.21 -10.81
N ASP A 6 -14.11 -4.44 -11.30
CA ASP A 6 -13.01 -5.17 -11.94
C ASP A 6 -12.63 -4.55 -13.29
N LEU A 7 -13.63 -4.09 -14.07
CA LEU A 7 -13.40 -3.33 -15.29
C LEU A 7 -12.67 -2.02 -14.99
N LEU A 8 -13.13 -1.25 -13.99
CA LEU A 8 -12.49 0.01 -13.61
C LEU A 8 -11.03 -0.19 -13.17
N LEU A 9 -10.74 -1.21 -12.34
CA LEU A 9 -9.38 -1.52 -11.89
C LEU A 9 -8.47 -1.96 -13.04
N ARG A 10 -9.03 -2.67 -14.03
CA ARG A 10 -8.30 -3.08 -15.23
C ARG A 10 -7.99 -1.89 -16.12
N GLU A 11 -8.96 -1.04 -16.42
CA GLU A 11 -8.74 0.15 -17.27
C GLU A 11 -7.71 1.10 -16.64
N ARG A 12 -7.80 1.38 -15.33
CA ARG A 12 -6.78 2.18 -14.64
C ARG A 12 -5.38 1.57 -14.68
N GLY A 13 -5.30 0.24 -14.73
CA GLY A 13 -4.03 -0.48 -14.87
C GLY A 13 -3.37 -0.33 -16.24
N PHE A 14 -4.18 -0.14 -17.29
CA PHE A 14 -3.69 0.15 -18.64
C PHE A 14 -3.37 1.64 -18.82
N GLU A 15 -4.30 2.51 -18.42
CA GLU A 15 -4.19 3.96 -18.66
C GLU A 15 -3.03 4.58 -17.87
N LEU A 16 -2.83 4.19 -16.61
CA LEU A 16 -1.86 4.80 -15.69
C LEU A 16 -0.64 3.89 -15.47
N TYR A 17 -0.30 3.08 -16.46
CA TYR A 17 0.84 2.17 -16.40
C TYR A 17 2.14 2.97 -16.25
N TRP A 18 3.01 2.54 -15.33
CA TRP A 18 4.28 3.21 -15.01
C TRP A 18 4.20 4.59 -14.35
N GLU A 19 3.01 5.01 -13.93
CA GLU A 19 2.79 6.28 -13.23
C GLU A 19 2.60 6.11 -11.71
N MET A 20 3.06 4.99 -11.15
CA MET A 20 3.04 4.71 -9.70
C MET A 20 1.65 4.63 -9.03
N HIS A 21 0.56 4.54 -9.80
CA HIS A 21 -0.80 4.42 -9.25
C HIS A 21 -1.16 3.01 -8.78
N ARG A 22 -0.52 1.98 -9.34
CA ARG A 22 -0.98 0.58 -9.23
C ARG A 22 -1.09 0.09 -7.79
N ARG A 23 -0.14 0.45 -6.92
CA ARG A 23 -0.13 0.02 -5.51
C ARG A 23 -1.39 0.48 -4.78
N THR A 24 -1.69 1.77 -4.86
CA THR A 24 -2.82 2.37 -4.12
C THR A 24 -4.16 1.86 -4.64
N ASP A 25 -4.28 1.67 -5.95
CA ASP A 25 -5.48 1.09 -6.55
C ASP A 25 -5.70 -0.35 -6.10
N LEU A 26 -4.66 -1.20 -6.16
CA LEU A 26 -4.77 -2.58 -5.68
C LEU A 26 -5.16 -2.66 -4.20
N ILE A 27 -4.66 -1.77 -3.34
CA ILE A 27 -5.03 -1.72 -1.92
C ILE A 27 -6.52 -1.35 -1.75
N ARG A 28 -6.99 -0.31 -2.45
CA ARG A 28 -8.40 0.14 -2.37
C ARG A 28 -9.38 -0.92 -2.87
N PHE A 29 -8.97 -1.69 -3.87
CA PHE A 29 -9.78 -2.77 -4.45
C PHE A 29 -9.53 -4.13 -3.77
N ASN A 30 -8.78 -4.15 -2.66
CA ASN A 30 -8.45 -5.37 -1.90
C ASN A 30 -7.79 -6.48 -2.74
N LYS A 31 -7.00 -6.11 -3.75
CA LYS A 31 -6.22 -7.04 -4.59
C LYS A 31 -4.70 -6.88 -4.41
N TYR A 32 -4.25 -6.17 -3.37
CA TYR A 32 -2.82 -5.98 -3.11
C TYR A 32 -2.10 -7.27 -2.63
N GLU A 33 -2.80 -8.26 -2.11
CA GLU A 33 -2.19 -9.51 -1.65
C GLU A 33 -2.46 -10.69 -2.60
N SER A 34 -3.09 -10.44 -3.76
CA SER A 34 -3.42 -11.51 -4.72
C SER A 34 -2.22 -12.05 -5.50
N GLY A 35 -1.02 -11.53 -5.23
CA GLY A 35 0.19 -11.80 -5.99
C GLY A 35 0.25 -11.02 -7.31
N TRP A 36 1.42 -10.47 -7.61
CA TRP A 36 1.85 -9.99 -8.93
C TRP A 36 3.35 -10.24 -9.05
N THR A 37 3.91 -10.02 -10.23
CA THR A 37 5.34 -10.15 -10.59
C THR A 37 6.19 -10.90 -9.56
N GLU A 38 6.77 -10.22 -8.57
CA GLU A 38 7.64 -10.80 -7.53
C GLU A 38 7.05 -10.71 -6.10
N MET A 39 5.85 -10.16 -5.94
CA MET A 39 5.23 -10.03 -4.61
C MET A 39 4.53 -11.32 -4.20
N SER A 40 5.10 -11.99 -3.20
CA SER A 40 4.57 -13.23 -2.62
C SER A 40 3.95 -13.06 -1.22
N SER A 41 4.20 -11.93 -0.56
CA SER A 41 3.70 -11.68 0.79
C SER A 41 2.19 -11.47 0.79
N LYS A 42 1.51 -12.15 1.72
CA LYS A 42 0.07 -12.00 2.01
C LYS A 42 -0.19 -11.19 3.28
N ASP A 43 0.86 -10.65 3.90
CA ASP A 43 0.75 -9.87 5.13
C ASP A 43 0.20 -8.46 4.84
N LYS A 44 -1.05 -8.23 5.26
CA LYS A 44 -1.74 -6.94 5.10
C LYS A 44 -1.05 -5.80 5.84
N ASN A 45 -0.22 -6.08 6.85
CA ASN A 45 0.54 -5.04 7.55
C ASN A 45 1.53 -4.33 6.60
N LYS A 46 1.95 -4.98 5.51
CA LYS A 46 2.84 -4.39 4.50
C LYS A 46 2.15 -3.42 3.53
N ARG A 47 0.83 -3.18 3.69
CA ARG A 47 0.09 -2.12 2.97
C ARG A 47 0.50 -0.71 3.39
N ILE A 48 1.07 -0.54 4.58
CA ILE A 48 1.61 0.74 5.06
C ILE A 48 3.12 0.57 5.21
N PHE A 49 3.90 1.54 4.75
CA PHE A 49 5.36 1.50 4.87
C PHE A 49 5.80 1.70 6.33
N PRO A 50 6.99 1.21 6.72
CA PRO A 50 7.52 1.50 8.04
C PRO A 50 7.75 3.00 8.19
N ILE A 51 7.55 3.48 9.41
CA ILE A 51 8.04 4.79 9.80
C ILE A 51 9.56 4.70 9.90
N PRO A 52 10.32 5.61 9.26
CA PRO A 52 11.77 5.62 9.37
C PRO A 52 12.23 5.73 10.82
N GLN A 53 13.22 4.92 11.23
CA GLN A 53 13.71 4.89 12.61
C GLN A 53 14.20 6.27 13.08
N THR A 54 14.88 7.02 12.21
CA THR A 54 15.34 8.38 12.52
C THR A 54 14.20 9.35 12.85
N ALA A 55 13.01 9.17 12.27
CA ALA A 55 11.84 9.97 12.58
C ALA A 55 11.25 9.59 13.96
N ILE A 56 11.28 8.30 14.31
CA ILE A 56 10.88 7.83 15.64
C ILE A 56 11.83 8.37 16.71
N ASP A 57 13.14 8.22 16.49
CA ASP A 57 14.18 8.68 17.42
C ASP A 57 14.11 10.19 17.62
N GLY A 58 13.91 10.95 16.54
CA GLY A 58 13.79 12.42 16.58
C GLY A 58 12.57 12.92 17.35
N ALA A 59 11.51 12.12 17.47
CA ALA A 59 10.29 12.47 18.22
C ALA A 59 10.30 11.96 19.68
N SER A 60 11.33 11.19 20.07
CA SER A 60 11.36 10.43 21.34
C SER A 60 11.26 11.28 22.61
N ASN A 61 11.49 12.60 22.52
CA ASN A 61 11.35 13.53 23.63
C ASN A 61 9.89 13.95 23.94
N LEU A 62 8.91 13.55 23.11
CA LEU A 62 7.50 13.88 23.31
C LEU A 62 6.73 12.74 24.01
N PRO A 63 5.81 13.04 24.95
CA PRO A 63 4.92 12.02 25.52
C PRO A 63 4.05 11.38 24.43
N GLY A 64 4.06 10.05 24.36
CA GLY A 64 3.33 9.33 23.32
C GLY A 64 3.92 9.51 21.92
N TYR A 65 5.25 9.69 21.83
CA TYR A 65 6.00 9.85 20.59
C TYR A 65 5.65 8.83 19.50
N LEU A 66 6.06 9.15 18.29
CA LEU A 66 5.75 8.42 17.06
C LEU A 66 5.98 6.91 17.21
N LYS A 67 4.89 6.13 17.18
CA LYS A 67 4.92 4.66 17.30
C LYS A 67 4.94 4.03 15.92
N GLN A 68 5.71 2.95 15.77
CA GLN A 68 5.81 2.20 14.52
C GLN A 68 4.45 1.67 14.05
N ASN A 69 4.29 1.58 12.73
CA ASN A 69 3.14 0.93 12.11
C ASN A 69 3.11 -0.56 12.46
N PRO A 70 1.93 -1.18 12.65
CA PRO A 70 1.84 -2.60 12.96
C PRO A 70 2.61 -3.48 11.97
N GLY A 71 3.32 -4.49 12.48
CA GLY A 71 4.08 -5.44 11.66
C GLY A 71 5.46 -4.97 11.20
N TYR A 72 5.98 -3.88 11.76
CA TYR A 72 7.35 -3.38 11.60
C TYR A 72 8.01 -3.11 12.94
#